data_AF-A0A3S5AVS0-F1
#
_entry.id   AF-A0A3S5AVS0-F1
#
_cell.length_a   1.000
_cell.length_b   1.000
_cell.length_c   1.000
_cell.angle_alpha   90.00
_cell.angle_beta   90.00
_cell.angle_gamma   90.00
#
_symmetry.space_group_name_H-M   'P 1'
#
loop_
_entity.id
_entity.type
_entity.pdbx_description
1 polymer ?
#
loop_
_entity_poly.entity_id
_entity_poly.type
_entity_poly.pdbx_seq_one_letter_code
_entity_poly.pdbx_strand_id
1 'polypeptide(L)'
;MAALMVEPSTRLYAAAFFRPTSREAIQFEFGRRSRYSLPMTAGMLRPPRQANAAMPLRLELQSLKYSHWARVPLHHARIQSMKLSNQRGWSVLLDDCASHVAIQLPDVGHCLSIIEIAELPELLK
;
A
#
# COMPACT_ATOMS: atom_id res chain seq x y z
N MET A 1 -29.21 -4.36 3.97
CA MET A 1 -27.97 -3.83 3.36
C MET A 1 -26.98 -3.65 4.50
N ALA A 2 -25.90 -4.42 4.56
CA ALA A 2 -24.94 -4.34 5.65
C ALA A 2 -24.13 -3.04 5.51
N ALA A 3 -24.13 -2.20 6.56
CA ALA A 3 -23.30 -1.01 6.59
C ALA A 3 -21.90 -1.40 7.09
N LEU A 4 -20.88 -1.07 6.30
CA LEU A 4 -19.49 -1.21 6.71
C LEU A 4 -19.10 0.07 7.46
N MET A 5 -18.71 -0.07 8.72
CA MET A 5 -18.17 1.02 9.53
C MET A 5 -16.65 1.03 9.41
N VAL A 6 -16.07 2.20 9.21
CA VAL A 6 -14.62 2.39 9.04
C VAL A 6 -14.18 3.49 9.99
N GLU A 7 -13.00 3.33 10.59
CA GLU A 7 -12.42 4.31 11.49
C GLU A 7 -12.15 5.65 10.78
N PRO A 8 -12.39 6.80 11.45
CA PRO A 8 -12.00 8.10 10.93
C PRO A 8 -10.52 8.14 10.54
N SER A 9 -10.20 8.78 9.41
CA SER A 9 -8.82 8.88 8.85
C SER A 9 -8.27 7.62 8.17
N THR A 10 -9.06 6.56 8.04
CA THR A 10 -8.68 5.40 7.22
C THR A 10 -8.67 5.78 5.74
N ARG A 11 -7.60 5.39 5.03
CA ARG A 11 -7.52 5.55 3.57
C ARG A 11 -8.16 4.36 2.89
N LEU A 12 -9.06 4.64 1.96
CA LEU A 12 -9.76 3.63 1.18
C LEU A 12 -9.29 3.67 -0.27
N TYR A 13 -9.02 2.50 -0.82
CA TYR A 13 -8.67 2.32 -2.24
C TYR A 13 -9.80 1.56 -2.93
N ALA A 14 -10.27 2.09 -4.05
CA ALA A 14 -11.29 1.41 -4.85
C ALA A 14 -10.66 0.23 -5.58
N ALA A 15 -11.14 -0.98 -5.32
CA ALA A 15 -10.69 -2.21 -5.95
C ALA A 15 -11.88 -3.05 -6.43
N ALA A 16 -11.71 -3.74 -7.55
CA ALA A 16 -12.69 -4.67 -8.09
C ALA A 16 -12.00 -6.01 -8.41
N PHE A 17 -12.56 -7.11 -7.91
CA PHE A 17 -12.09 -8.46 -8.22
C PHE A 17 -13.09 -9.08 -9.20
N PHE A 18 -12.59 -9.55 -10.34
CA PHE A 18 -13.41 -10.21 -11.34
C PHE A 18 -12.63 -11.33 -12.02
N ARG A 19 -13.36 -12.29 -12.59
CA ARG A 19 -12.80 -13.31 -13.46
C ARG A 19 -13.06 -12.88 -14.91
N PRO A 20 -12.04 -12.74 -15.76
CA PRO A 20 -12.26 -12.32 -17.15
C PRO A 20 -13.03 -13.40 -17.91
N THR A 21 -14.23 -13.06 -18.41
CA THR A 21 -15.08 -13.93 -19.23
C THR A 21 -15.30 -13.40 -20.65
N SER A 22 -14.99 -12.12 -20.89
CA SER A 22 -15.12 -11.43 -22.18
C SER A 22 -13.93 -10.49 -22.39
N ARG A 23 -13.78 -9.94 -23.60
CA ARG A 23 -12.73 -8.94 -23.91
C ARG A 23 -12.97 -7.61 -23.20
N GLU A 24 -14.23 -7.20 -23.05
CA GLU A 24 -14.66 -6.03 -22.30
C GLU A 24 -15.26 -6.48 -20.96
N ALA A 25 -14.38 -6.87 -20.04
CA ALA A 25 -14.81 -7.48 -18.78
C ALA A 25 -15.18 -6.43 -17.71
N ILE A 26 -14.61 -5.23 -17.76
CA ILE A 26 -14.86 -4.17 -16.77
C ILE A 26 -14.63 -2.78 -17.36
N GLN A 27 -15.48 -1.83 -16.97
CA GLN A 27 -15.35 -0.41 -17.29
C GLN A 27 -15.50 0.39 -15.99
N PHE A 28 -14.57 1.31 -15.74
CA PHE A 28 -14.61 2.20 -14.59
C PHE A 28 -15.14 3.57 -15.00
N GLU A 29 -16.20 4.02 -14.32
CA GLU A 29 -16.79 5.34 -14.52
C GLU A 29 -16.67 6.17 -13.25
N PHE A 30 -16.07 7.36 -13.39
CA PHE A 30 -15.80 8.27 -12.26
C PHE A 30 -16.68 9.54 -12.32
N GLY A 31 -17.80 9.46 -13.03
CA GLY A 31 -18.74 10.55 -13.22
C GLY A 31 -19.64 10.82 -12.01
N ARG A 32 -20.38 11.94 -12.09
CA ARG A 32 -21.39 12.30 -11.09
C ARG A 32 -22.70 11.55 -11.38
N ARG A 33 -23.12 10.64 -10.48
CA ARG A 33 -24.40 9.93 -10.61
C ARG A 33 -25.63 10.71 -10.13
N SER A 34 -25.48 11.60 -9.15
CA SER A 34 -26.59 12.38 -8.59
C SER A 34 -26.24 13.86 -8.41
N ARG A 35 -27.24 14.74 -8.49
CA ARG A 35 -27.07 16.17 -8.16
C ARG A 35 -26.70 16.43 -6.70
N TYR A 36 -26.88 15.46 -5.80
CA TYR A 36 -26.52 15.63 -4.39
C TYR A 36 -25.17 14.99 -4.01
N SER A 37 -24.54 14.26 -4.94
CA SER A 37 -23.23 13.63 -4.73
C SER A 37 -22.13 14.36 -5.49
N LEU A 38 -20.97 14.53 -4.88
CA LEU A 38 -19.74 14.87 -5.61
C LEU A 38 -19.19 13.63 -6.34
N PRO A 39 -18.54 13.79 -7.51
CA PRO A 39 -17.81 12.69 -8.12
C PRO A 39 -16.63 12.28 -7.24
N MET A 40 -16.21 11.02 -7.35
CA MET A 40 -15.07 10.47 -6.59
C MET A 40 -13.80 11.33 -6.74
N THR A 41 -13.57 11.89 -7.93
CA THR A 41 -12.41 12.74 -8.23
C THR A 41 -12.29 13.97 -7.35
N ALA A 42 -13.41 14.50 -6.83
CA ALA A 42 -13.39 15.68 -5.96
C ALA A 42 -12.72 15.39 -4.60
N GLY A 43 -12.80 14.14 -4.12
CA GLY A 43 -12.20 13.71 -2.85
C GLY A 43 -10.76 13.21 -2.95
N MET A 44 -10.25 12.95 -4.16
CA MET A 44 -8.91 12.37 -4.36
C MET A 44 -7.77 13.40 -4.34
N LEU A 45 -8.08 14.69 -4.51
CA LEU A 45 -7.08 15.75 -4.62
C LEU A 45 -7.16 16.69 -3.42
N ARG A 46 -5.99 17.21 -3.03
CA ARG A 46 -5.87 18.30 -2.04
C ARG A 46 -5.35 19.56 -2.74
N PRO A 47 -6.00 20.72 -2.59
CA PRO A 47 -7.32 20.91 -1.97
C PRO A 47 -8.45 20.23 -2.76
N PRO A 48 -9.61 19.92 -2.13
CA PRO A 48 -10.75 19.33 -2.81
C PRO A 48 -11.16 20.22 -3.98
N ARG A 49 -11.13 19.69 -5.20
CA ARG A 49 -11.47 20.47 -6.40
C ARG A 49 -12.99 20.49 -6.61
N GLN A 50 -13.45 21.47 -7.39
CA GLN A 50 -14.85 21.61 -7.79
C GLN A 50 -15.34 20.35 -8.54
N ALA A 51 -16.67 20.15 -8.58
CA ALA A 51 -17.31 18.98 -9.18
C ALA A 51 -16.95 18.72 -10.67
N ASN A 52 -16.39 19.71 -11.36
CA ASN A 52 -16.02 19.64 -12.77
C ASN A 52 -14.49 19.51 -12.99
N ALA A 53 -13.72 19.14 -11.96
CA ALA A 53 -12.28 18.96 -12.11
C ALA A 53 -11.97 17.77 -13.05
N ALA A 54 -11.05 18.00 -13.98
CA ALA A 54 -10.53 16.94 -14.85
C ALA A 54 -9.92 15.80 -14.03
N MET A 55 -9.97 14.57 -14.59
CA MET A 55 -9.35 13.39 -13.99
C MET A 55 -7.88 13.69 -13.67
N PRO A 56 -7.40 13.35 -12.46
CA PRO A 56 -5.98 13.49 -12.18
C PRO A 56 -5.18 12.59 -13.12
N LEU A 57 -4.18 13.16 -13.80
CA LEU A 57 -3.27 12.44 -14.71
C LEU A 57 -2.46 11.32 -14.02
N ARG A 58 -2.54 11.22 -12.69
CA ARG A 58 -1.87 10.21 -11.87
C ARG A 58 -2.76 9.00 -11.52
N LEU A 59 -4.02 8.98 -11.98
CA LEU A 59 -4.92 7.84 -11.74
C LEU A 59 -4.54 6.69 -12.68
N GLU A 60 -3.90 5.67 -12.15
CA GLU A 60 -3.54 4.47 -12.89
C GLU A 60 -4.28 3.25 -12.35
N LEU A 61 -4.69 2.36 -13.27
CA LEU A 61 -5.24 1.07 -12.90
C LEU A 61 -4.09 0.15 -12.49
N GLN A 62 -4.08 -0.27 -11.23
CA GLN A 62 -3.10 -1.22 -10.73
C GLN A 62 -3.68 -2.63 -10.70
N SER A 63 -2.84 -3.61 -11.02
CA SER A 63 -3.15 -5.03 -10.87
C SER A 63 -2.19 -5.65 -9.86
N LEU A 64 -2.71 -6.61 -9.08
CA LEU A 64 -1.88 -7.33 -8.12
C LEU A 64 -0.87 -8.20 -8.87
N LYS A 65 0.40 -8.07 -8.49
CA LYS A 65 1.48 -8.94 -8.96
C LYS A 65 1.60 -10.14 -8.03
N TYR A 66 1.83 -11.33 -8.60
CA TYR A 66 1.97 -12.56 -7.82
C TYR A 66 3.25 -12.57 -6.96
N SER A 67 4.32 -11.97 -7.47
CA SER A 67 5.61 -11.88 -6.81
C SER A 67 6.24 -10.51 -7.02
N HIS A 68 7.07 -10.11 -6.07
CA HIS A 68 7.87 -8.88 -6.12
C HIS A 68 9.29 -9.21 -5.66
N TRP A 69 10.26 -8.47 -6.20
CA TRP A 69 11.67 -8.58 -5.84
C TRP A 69 11.98 -7.63 -4.69
N ALA A 70 12.32 -8.20 -3.53
CA ALA A 70 12.82 -7.45 -2.38
C ALA A 70 14.31 -7.74 -2.19
N ARG A 71 15.06 -6.74 -1.73
CA ARG A 71 16.49 -6.91 -1.49
C ARG A 71 16.72 -7.59 -0.15
N VAL A 72 17.68 -8.51 -0.12
CA VAL A 72 18.11 -9.11 1.16
C VAL A 72 18.95 -8.09 1.94
N PRO A 73 18.65 -7.82 3.22
CA PRO A 73 19.46 -6.94 4.06
C PRO A 73 20.90 -7.42 4.18
N LEU A 74 21.87 -6.51 4.07
CA LEU A 74 23.30 -6.84 4.22
C LEU A 74 23.65 -7.29 5.65
N HIS A 75 22.97 -6.70 6.63
CA HIS A 75 23.12 -7.01 8.04
C HIS A 75 21.77 -7.39 8.62
N HIS A 76 21.76 -8.51 9.34
CA HIS A 76 20.58 -9.03 10.03
C HIS A 76 20.85 -9.05 11.53
N ALA A 77 19.78 -8.89 12.30
CA ALA A 77 19.87 -8.90 13.74
C ALA A 77 20.29 -10.29 14.24
N ARG A 78 21.25 -10.34 15.17
CA ARG A 78 21.75 -11.61 15.70
C ARG A 78 20.90 -12.03 16.89
N ILE A 79 20.11 -13.09 16.70
CA ILE A 79 19.19 -13.60 17.71
C ILE A 79 19.68 -14.97 18.17
N GLN A 80 19.87 -15.12 19.48
CA GLN A 80 20.12 -16.41 20.11
C GLN A 80 18.86 -16.88 20.82
N SER A 81 18.50 -18.15 20.62
CA SER A 81 17.38 -18.77 21.33
C SER A 81 17.83 -20.02 22.07
N MET A 82 17.40 -20.17 23.31
CA MET A 82 17.78 -21.29 24.18
C MET A 82 16.58 -21.75 25.01
N LYS A 83 16.33 -23.06 25.04
CA LYS A 83 15.34 -23.64 25.94
C LYS A 83 15.89 -23.66 27.36
N LEU A 84 15.26 -22.94 28.27
CA LEU A 84 15.68 -22.87 29.68
C LEU A 84 15.23 -24.10 30.47
N SER A 85 13.97 -24.53 30.28
CA SER A 85 13.40 -25.76 30.86
C SER A 85 11.97 -25.97 30.35
N ASN A 86 11.34 -27.11 30.64
CA ASN A 86 9.92 -27.31 30.31
C ASN A 86 8.98 -26.38 31.09
N GLN A 87 9.36 -25.93 32.29
CA GLN A 87 8.57 -25.00 33.09
C GLN A 87 8.82 -23.53 32.70
N ARG A 88 10.07 -23.14 32.44
CA ARG A 88 10.45 -21.75 32.10
C ARG A 88 10.43 -21.44 30.59
N GLY A 89 10.23 -22.45 29.75
CA GLY A 89 10.13 -22.27 28.31
C GLY A 89 11.45 -21.87 27.64
N TRP A 90 11.38 -20.91 26.72
CA TRP A 90 12.49 -20.46 25.88
C TRP A 90 12.92 -19.04 26.24
N SER A 91 14.23 -18.80 26.21
CA SER A 91 14.84 -17.48 26.26
C SER A 91 15.25 -17.08 24.85
N VAL A 92 15.03 -15.82 24.49
CA VAL A 92 15.51 -15.22 23.26
C VAL A 92 16.31 -13.98 23.62
N LEU A 93 17.55 -13.91 23.14
CA LEU A 93 18.45 -12.78 23.37
C LEU A 93 18.86 -12.18 22.03
N LEU A 94 18.83 -10.85 21.97
CA LEU A 94 19.26 -10.08 20.81
C LEU A 94 20.67 -9.56 21.08
N ASP A 95 21.67 -10.15 20.43
CA ASP A 95 23.08 -9.80 20.62
C ASP A 95 23.43 -8.47 19.93
N ASP A 96 22.87 -8.25 18.74
CA ASP A 96 23.17 -7.09 17.90
C ASP A 96 21.94 -6.61 17.12
N CYS A 97 21.77 -5.30 17.07
CA CYS A 97 20.65 -4.61 16.42
C CYS A 97 21.06 -4.08 15.05
N ALA A 98 20.47 -4.60 13.98
CA ALA A 98 20.63 -4.04 12.64
C ALA A 98 19.61 -2.92 12.40
N SER A 99 20.04 -1.65 12.48
CA SER A 99 19.21 -0.50 12.09
C SER A 99 19.30 -0.23 10.60
N HIS A 100 18.18 0.06 9.95
CA HIS A 100 18.11 0.36 8.52
C HIS A 100 17.33 1.65 8.27
N VAL A 101 17.72 2.38 7.23
CA VAL A 101 17.00 3.57 6.78
C VAL A 101 15.98 3.16 5.71
N ALA A 102 14.74 3.59 5.89
CA ALA A 102 13.65 3.36 4.96
C ALA A 102 12.98 4.69 4.57
N ILE A 103 12.50 4.74 3.34
CA ILE A 103 11.72 5.85 2.79
C ILE A 103 10.24 5.45 2.84
N GLN A 104 9.41 6.30 3.42
CA GLN A 104 7.96 6.11 3.45
C GLN A 104 7.33 6.75 2.22
N LEU A 105 6.62 5.96 1.41
CA LEU A 105 5.83 6.46 0.28
C LEU A 105 4.47 6.95 0.80
N PRO A 106 4.21 8.27 0.81
CA PRO A 106 3.06 8.83 1.49
C PRO A 106 1.74 8.48 0.81
N ASP A 107 1.72 8.13 -0.48
CA ASP A 107 0.48 7.87 -1.23
C ASP A 107 0.03 6.41 -1.15
N VAL A 108 0.98 5.47 -1.09
CA VAL A 108 0.71 4.02 -1.10
C VAL A 108 0.68 3.44 0.31
N GLY A 109 1.28 4.12 1.31
CA GLY A 109 1.36 3.60 2.67
C GLY A 109 2.37 2.45 2.83
N HIS A 110 3.31 2.34 1.90
CA HIS A 110 4.41 1.38 1.92
C HIS A 110 5.74 2.07 2.22
N CYS A 111 6.68 1.32 2.80
CA CYS A 111 8.06 1.77 3.02
C CYS A 111 9.01 0.94 2.15
N LEU A 112 10.07 1.57 1.65
CA LEU A 112 11.14 0.94 0.88
C LEU A 112 12.48 1.20 1.56
N SER A 113 13.40 0.24 1.54
CA SER A 113 14.76 0.50 2.01
C SER A 113 15.44 1.51 1.09
N ILE A 114 16.27 2.42 1.65
CA ILE A 114 17.05 3.36 0.83
C ILE A 114 17.93 2.64 -0.20
N ILE A 115 18.36 1.42 0.12
CA ILE A 115 19.23 0.62 -0.74
C ILE A 115 18.43 -0.05 -1.88
N GLU A 116 17.15 -0.38 -1.65
CA GLU A 116 16.25 -0.93 -2.68
C GLU A 116 15.92 0.10 -3.77
N ILE A 117 15.96 1.39 -3.43
CA ILE A 117 15.68 2.46 -4.39
C ILE A 117 16.73 2.51 -5.52
N ALA A 118 17.97 2.07 -5.26
CA ALA A 118 18.99 1.91 -6.29
C ALA A 118 18.57 0.97 -7.44
N GLU A 119 17.67 0.03 -7.16
CA GLU A 119 17.14 -0.94 -8.12
C GLU A 119 15.86 -0.44 -8.82
N LEU A 120 15.34 0.73 -8.42
CA LEU A 120 14.11 1.33 -8.93
C LEU A 120 14.40 2.71 -9.55
N PRO A 121 14.93 2.76 -10.80
CA PRO A 121 15.34 4.02 -11.43
C PRO A 121 14.18 4.99 -11.68
N GLU A 122 12.94 4.51 -11.67
CA GLU A 122 11.74 5.35 -11.77
C GLU A 122 11.53 6.23 -10.54
N LEU A 123 11.96 5.78 -9.35
CA LEU A 123 11.82 6.50 -8.09
C LEU A 123 13.02 7.41 -7.77
N LEU A 124 14.12 7.29 -8.51
CA LEU A 124 15.35 8.06 -8.33
C LEU A 124 15.42 9.38 -9.12
N LYS A 125 14.42 9.65 -9.96
CA LYS A 125 14.40 10.83 -10.84
C LYS A 125 13.87 12.08 -10.17
#